data_AF-A0A8T4LL60-F1
#
_entry.id   AF-A0A8T4LL60-F1
#
_cell.length_a   1.000
_cell.length_b   1.000
_cell.length_c   1.000
_cell.angle_alpha   90.00
_cell.angle_beta   90.00
_cell.angle_gamma   90.00
#
_symmetry.space_group_name_H-M   'P 1'
#
loop_
_entity.id
_entity.type
_entity.pdbx_description
1 polymer ?
#
loop_
_entity_poly.entity_id
_entity_poly.type
_entity_poly.pdbx_seq_one_letter_code
_entity_poly.pdbx_strand_id
1 'polypeptide(L)'
;MRIAMNADSRIKARSRVSAHDVFRRYKKETKQEVRKPDVKENKALKEIKEVWQRFKYSYDDRDEVDTEVFGNYVEASALVKVFARLPYTPKDVQLFAIALAEFQEEPHFNLKAGVFLSALINNGSAKHYNLDLSHLSHLSEGICFLGYENNKIVNVTGNVDVGLGQEMRAGRIVLDGNAGVFAGSDMSGGTLVIKGDVLDNLGDGMSGGKIILHGSAYPDVGKDMSGGEIHLNGDPARIGCNIHGGKIYYQGKLIAGKE
;
A
#
# COMPACT_ATOMS: atom_id res chain seq x y z
N MET A 1 -9.34 8.94 -42.52
CA MET A 1 -10.05 9.59 -41.39
C MET A 1 -10.47 8.52 -40.40
N ARG A 2 -9.61 8.18 -39.43
CA ARG A 2 -9.97 7.41 -38.23
C ARG A 2 -9.07 7.91 -37.11
N ILE A 3 -9.72 8.54 -36.14
CA ILE A 3 -9.16 9.04 -34.90
C ILE A 3 -8.99 7.82 -33.99
N ALA A 4 -7.76 7.47 -33.67
CA ALA A 4 -7.43 6.58 -32.56
C ALA A 4 -6.67 7.42 -31.53
N MET A 5 -7.40 7.97 -30.55
CA MET A 5 -6.78 8.53 -29.35
C MET A 5 -6.45 7.38 -28.41
N ASN A 6 -5.15 7.15 -28.23
CA ASN A 6 -4.57 6.13 -27.35
C ASN A 6 -5.02 6.33 -25.89
N ALA A 7 -5.53 5.26 -25.28
CA ALA A 7 -5.76 5.14 -23.84
C ALA A 7 -4.44 4.99 -23.04
N ASP A 8 -3.33 4.73 -23.72
CA ASP A 8 -2.05 4.27 -23.16
C ASP A 8 -1.11 5.41 -22.67
N SER A 9 -1.41 6.66 -22.98
CA SER A 9 -0.55 7.80 -22.58
C SER A 9 -0.90 8.44 -21.23
N ARG A 10 -2.00 8.03 -20.58
CA ARG A 10 -2.47 8.66 -19.34
C ARG A 10 -1.91 8.03 -18.06
N ILE A 11 -1.54 6.75 -18.10
CA ILE A 11 -0.99 6.02 -16.95
C ILE A 11 0.46 6.44 -16.70
N LYS A 12 1.29 6.54 -17.76
CA LYS A 12 2.71 6.95 -17.67
C LYS A 12 2.94 8.42 -17.28
N ALA A 13 1.94 9.29 -17.44
CA ALA A 13 2.08 10.72 -17.12
C ALA A 13 1.67 11.07 -15.67
N ARG A 14 0.92 10.18 -14.99
CA ARG A 14 0.46 10.39 -13.60
C ARG A 14 1.18 9.52 -12.57
N SER A 15 1.91 8.49 -12.99
CA SER A 15 2.72 7.63 -12.12
C SER A 15 3.99 8.28 -11.54
N ARG A 16 4.22 9.59 -11.78
CA ARG A 16 5.40 10.33 -11.30
C ARG A 16 5.15 11.18 -10.05
N VAL A 17 3.95 11.11 -9.47
CA VAL A 17 3.61 11.95 -8.31
C VAL A 17 3.27 11.03 -7.15
N SER A 18 4.23 10.86 -6.24
CA SER A 18 4.04 10.13 -4.99
C SER A 18 2.88 10.76 -4.19
N ALA A 19 2.15 9.97 -3.41
CA ALA A 19 1.27 10.49 -2.34
C ALA A 19 1.97 11.58 -1.53
N HIS A 20 3.26 11.37 -1.27
CA HIS A 20 4.13 12.31 -0.58
C HIS A 20 4.22 13.68 -1.27
N ASP A 21 4.34 13.68 -2.59
CA ASP A 21 4.50 14.88 -3.40
C ASP A 21 3.18 15.63 -3.63
N VAL A 22 2.06 14.90 -3.78
CA VAL A 22 0.75 15.53 -4.03
C VAL A 22 0.23 16.27 -2.79
N PHE A 23 0.37 15.68 -1.60
CA PHE A 23 -0.20 16.24 -0.37
C PHE A 23 0.69 17.28 0.33
N ARG A 24 1.95 17.45 -0.10
CA ARG A 24 2.81 18.56 0.33
C ARG A 24 2.74 19.71 -0.68
N ARG A 25 1.92 20.72 -0.41
CA ARG A 25 2.17 22.08 -0.92
C ARG A 25 3.49 22.59 -0.32
N TYR A 26 4.61 22.30 -1.00
CA TYR A 26 5.99 22.79 -0.84
C TYR A 26 6.47 23.23 0.58
N LYS A 27 7.27 22.36 1.20
CA LYS A 27 8.70 22.63 1.45
C LYS A 27 9.45 21.36 1.08
N LYS A 28 10.42 21.41 0.16
CA LYS A 28 11.46 20.39 0.09
C LYS A 28 12.07 20.35 1.48
N GLU A 29 11.82 19.31 2.26
CA GLU A 29 12.69 19.03 3.39
C GLU A 29 14.08 18.90 2.79
N THR A 30 14.97 19.82 3.17
CA THR A 30 16.41 19.67 2.97
C THR A 30 16.74 18.22 3.26
N LYS A 31 17.32 17.49 2.29
CA LYS A 31 17.82 16.12 2.46
C LYS A 31 18.45 16.04 3.85
N GLN A 32 17.72 15.51 4.82
CA GLN A 32 18.29 15.30 6.13
C GLN A 32 19.26 14.15 5.94
N GLU A 33 20.49 14.31 6.41
CA GLU A 33 21.37 13.17 6.53
C GLU A 33 20.61 12.09 7.29
N VAL A 34 20.50 10.93 6.66
CA VAL A 34 19.85 9.75 7.22
C VAL A 34 20.55 9.47 8.54
N ARG A 35 19.92 9.87 9.66
CA ARG A 35 20.30 9.31 10.95
C ARG A 35 19.95 7.85 10.85
N LYS A 36 20.94 7.02 10.50
CA LYS A 36 20.83 5.57 10.57
C LYS A 36 20.30 5.28 11.97
N PRO A 37 19.04 4.83 12.11
CA PRO A 37 18.52 4.59 13.43
C PRO A 37 19.42 3.54 14.09
N ASP A 38 19.94 3.86 15.28
CA ASP A 38 20.78 2.94 16.05
C ASP A 38 19.87 1.85 16.64
N VAL A 39 19.44 0.93 15.78
CA VAL A 39 18.59 -0.19 16.13
C VAL A 39 19.50 -1.28 16.68
N LYS A 40 19.42 -1.55 17.98
CA LYS A 40 20.13 -2.68 18.59
C LYS A 40 19.69 -3.99 17.93
N GLU A 41 20.55 -4.52 17.07
CA GLU A 41 20.25 -5.70 16.27
C GLU A 41 20.09 -6.95 17.15
N ASN A 42 18.98 -7.66 16.94
CA ASN A 42 18.73 -8.95 17.56
C ASN A 42 18.81 -10.06 16.50
N LYS A 43 18.79 -11.32 16.95
CA LYS A 43 18.91 -12.48 16.05
C LYS A 43 17.83 -12.48 14.95
N ALA A 44 16.57 -12.19 15.30
CA ALA A 44 15.48 -12.18 14.34
C ALA A 44 15.65 -11.08 13.28
N LEU A 45 16.00 -9.86 13.69
CA LEU A 45 16.24 -8.74 12.77
C LEU A 45 17.39 -9.04 11.81
N LYS A 46 18.49 -9.62 12.31
CA LYS A 46 19.63 -10.02 11.47
C LYS A 46 19.19 -11.00 10.39
N GLU A 47 18.46 -12.05 10.76
CA GLU A 47 18.03 -13.04 9.79
C GLU A 47 16.98 -12.48 8.82
N ILE A 48 16.08 -11.60 9.26
CA ILE A 48 15.16 -10.87 8.35
C ILE A 48 15.96 -10.06 7.32
N LYS A 49 17.02 -9.34 7.74
CA LYS A 49 17.90 -8.60 6.81
C LYS A 49 18.61 -9.54 5.83
N GLU A 50 19.03 -10.72 6.25
CA GLU A 50 19.61 -11.73 5.36
C GLU A 50 18.62 -12.21 4.29
N VAL A 51 17.34 -12.41 4.67
CA VAL A 51 16.28 -12.75 3.70
C VAL A 51 16.01 -11.58 2.75
N TRP A 52 15.94 -10.35 3.25
CA TRP A 52 15.80 -9.13 2.43
C TRP A 52 16.88 -9.02 1.35
N GLN A 53 18.14 -9.30 1.70
CA GLN A 53 19.26 -9.22 0.77
C GLN A 53 19.20 -10.28 -0.35
N ARG A 54 18.60 -11.44 -0.04
CA ARG A 54 18.33 -12.51 -1.01
C ARG A 54 17.14 -12.19 -1.92
N PHE A 55 16.11 -11.52 -1.38
CA PHE A 55 14.95 -11.13 -2.15
C PHE A 55 15.34 -10.11 -3.24
N LYS A 56 15.15 -10.49 -4.49
CA LYS A 56 15.35 -9.60 -5.65
C LYS A 56 13.98 -9.21 -6.18
N TYR A 57 13.73 -7.90 -6.22
CA TYR A 57 12.53 -7.40 -6.85
C TYR A 57 12.73 -7.40 -8.36
N SER A 58 11.90 -8.17 -9.07
CA SER A 58 11.91 -8.23 -10.52
C SER A 58 10.95 -7.19 -11.08
N TYR A 59 11.41 -6.43 -12.07
CA TYR A 59 10.63 -5.42 -12.79
C TYR A 59 10.84 -5.64 -14.30
N ASP A 60 9.80 -6.05 -15.03
CA ASP A 60 9.84 -6.19 -16.50
C ASP A 60 8.90 -5.15 -17.12
N ASP A 61 9.48 -4.22 -17.90
CA ASP A 61 8.75 -3.15 -18.60
C ASP A 61 7.66 -3.64 -19.59
N ARG A 62 7.55 -4.96 -19.81
CA ARG A 62 6.62 -5.59 -20.77
C ARG A 62 5.37 -6.21 -20.15
N ASP A 63 5.33 -6.41 -18.84
CA ASP A 63 4.20 -7.07 -18.15
C ASP A 63 3.22 -6.05 -17.54
N GLU A 64 1.96 -6.47 -17.35
CA GLU A 64 0.98 -5.67 -16.61
C GLU A 64 1.41 -5.53 -15.14
N VAL A 65 1.37 -4.30 -14.62
CA VAL A 65 1.89 -3.93 -13.28
C VAL A 65 1.38 -4.85 -12.17
N ASP A 66 0.12 -5.30 -12.22
CA ASP A 66 -0.47 -6.15 -11.18
C ASP A 66 0.08 -7.59 -11.19
N THR A 67 0.39 -8.14 -12.37
CA THR A 67 0.96 -9.50 -12.47
C THR A 67 2.37 -9.56 -11.88
N GLU A 68 3.10 -8.44 -11.98
CA GLU A 68 4.45 -8.31 -11.44
C GLU A 68 4.46 -8.26 -9.89
N VAL A 69 3.57 -7.48 -9.29
CA VAL A 69 3.47 -7.37 -7.83
C VAL A 69 3.12 -8.72 -7.21
N PHE A 70 2.17 -9.45 -7.82
CA PHE A 70 1.81 -10.80 -7.39
C PHE A 70 3.03 -11.74 -7.41
N GLY A 71 3.78 -11.79 -8.52
CA GLY A 71 4.97 -12.62 -8.64
C GLY A 71 6.04 -12.31 -7.58
N ASN A 72 6.34 -11.03 -7.38
CA ASN A 72 7.26 -10.57 -6.34
C ASN A 72 6.77 -10.90 -4.92
N TYR A 73 5.46 -10.78 -4.66
CA TYR A 73 4.87 -11.15 -3.38
C TYR A 73 4.94 -12.65 -3.10
N VAL A 74 4.69 -13.49 -4.11
CA VAL A 74 4.82 -14.95 -4.01
C VAL A 74 6.26 -15.33 -3.71
N GLU A 75 7.24 -14.72 -4.39
CA GLU A 75 8.66 -14.95 -4.12
C GLU A 75 9.05 -14.51 -2.70
N ALA A 76 8.70 -13.29 -2.29
CA ALA A 76 8.95 -12.78 -0.95
C ALA A 76 8.33 -13.69 0.12
N SER A 77 7.08 -14.13 -0.08
CA SER A 77 6.38 -15.06 0.80
C SER A 77 7.06 -16.43 0.85
N ALA A 78 7.54 -16.95 -0.29
CA ALA A 78 8.27 -18.21 -0.34
C ALA A 78 9.61 -18.11 0.40
N LEU A 79 10.37 -17.04 0.19
CA LEU A 79 11.61 -16.78 0.92
C LEU A 79 11.35 -16.64 2.42
N VAL A 80 10.37 -15.83 2.82
CA VAL A 80 9.98 -15.69 4.23
C VAL A 80 9.61 -17.05 4.80
N LYS A 81 8.84 -17.91 4.13
CA LYS A 81 8.49 -19.25 4.62
C LYS A 81 9.67 -20.23 4.69
N VAL A 82 10.50 -20.29 3.65
CA VAL A 82 11.66 -21.20 3.55
C VAL A 82 12.72 -20.84 4.59
N PHE A 83 12.95 -19.54 4.79
CA PHE A 83 13.88 -19.04 5.80
C PHE A 83 13.21 -18.90 7.19
N ALA A 84 11.88 -18.90 7.30
CA ALA A 84 11.16 -18.91 8.58
C ALA A 84 11.14 -20.30 9.23
N ARG A 85 12.30 -20.71 9.75
CA ARG A 85 12.37 -21.37 11.07
C ARG A 85 12.64 -20.35 12.19
N LEU A 86 12.42 -19.09 11.86
CA LEU A 86 12.65 -17.93 12.68
C LEU A 86 11.40 -17.59 13.50
N PRO A 87 11.44 -17.74 14.83
CA PRO A 87 10.46 -17.07 15.66
C PRO A 87 10.73 -15.57 15.61
N TYR A 88 10.00 -14.84 14.76
CA TYR A 88 9.97 -13.38 14.78
C TYR A 88 8.61 -12.88 15.27
N THR A 89 8.63 -11.72 15.90
CA THR A 89 7.48 -11.08 16.53
C THR A 89 7.09 -9.82 15.76
N PRO A 90 5.91 -9.23 16.02
CA PRO A 90 5.56 -7.91 15.51
C PRO A 90 6.61 -6.83 15.82
N LYS A 91 7.31 -6.95 16.95
CA LYS A 91 8.39 -6.03 17.30
C LYS A 91 9.57 -6.15 16.35
N ASP A 92 9.91 -7.36 15.92
CA ASP A 92 11.00 -7.58 14.96
C ASP A 92 10.65 -7.06 13.56
N VAL A 93 9.38 -7.20 13.15
CA VAL A 93 8.89 -6.57 11.90
C VAL A 93 8.97 -5.04 12.00
N GLN A 94 8.62 -4.44 13.13
CA GLN A 94 8.79 -3.00 13.34
C GLN A 94 10.27 -2.59 13.32
N LEU A 95 11.16 -3.36 13.97
CA LEU A 95 12.60 -3.08 13.94
C LEU A 95 13.14 -3.14 12.51
N PHE A 96 12.65 -4.08 11.70
CA PHE A 96 12.99 -4.14 10.29
C PHE A 96 12.45 -2.96 9.50
N ALA A 97 11.20 -2.55 9.73
CA ALA A 97 10.63 -1.35 9.12
C ALA A 97 11.44 -0.08 9.41
N ILE A 98 12.01 0.02 10.62
CA ILE A 98 12.96 1.08 10.98
C ILE A 98 14.27 0.93 10.19
N ALA A 99 14.82 -0.28 10.13
CA ALA A 99 16.07 -0.59 9.44
C ALA A 99 15.99 -0.44 7.91
N LEU A 100 14.79 -0.34 7.31
CA LEU A 100 14.63 -0.08 5.87
C LEU A 100 15.36 1.19 5.41
N ALA A 101 15.58 2.17 6.28
CA ALA A 101 16.38 3.35 5.97
C ALA A 101 17.83 3.01 5.57
N GLU A 102 18.36 1.86 5.98
CA GLU A 102 19.68 1.37 5.55
C GLU A 102 19.72 0.97 4.07
N PHE A 103 18.57 0.62 3.48
CA PHE A 103 18.43 0.05 2.13
C PHE A 103 17.78 1.02 1.14
N GLN A 104 17.53 2.28 1.52
CA GLN A 104 16.74 3.23 0.72
C GLN A 104 17.33 3.56 -0.67
N GLU A 105 18.62 3.32 -0.86
CA GLU A 105 19.33 3.52 -2.13
C GLU A 105 19.32 2.25 -3.01
N GLU A 106 18.71 1.14 -2.57
CA GLU A 106 18.56 -0.06 -3.39
C GLU A 106 17.59 0.20 -4.56
N PRO A 107 17.81 -0.41 -5.75
CA PRO A 107 16.87 -0.33 -6.86
C PRO A 107 15.48 -0.82 -6.45
N HIS A 108 14.43 -0.11 -6.90
CA HIS A 108 13.03 -0.45 -6.63
C HIS A 108 12.70 -0.57 -5.13
N PHE A 109 13.47 0.12 -4.26
CA PHE A 109 13.37 -0.01 -2.81
C PHE A 109 11.94 0.15 -2.29
N ASN A 110 11.19 1.14 -2.76
CA ASN A 110 9.82 1.43 -2.35
C ASN A 110 8.85 0.26 -2.61
N LEU A 111 8.90 -0.31 -3.82
CA LEU A 111 8.07 -1.45 -4.24
C LEU A 111 8.48 -2.70 -3.45
N LYS A 112 9.79 -2.98 -3.42
CA LYS A 112 10.39 -4.12 -2.71
C LYS A 112 10.04 -4.10 -1.22
N ALA A 113 10.15 -2.94 -0.57
CA ALA A 113 9.93 -2.77 0.86
C ALA A 113 8.51 -3.12 1.29
N GLY A 114 7.48 -2.60 0.62
CA GLY A 114 6.12 -2.86 1.06
C GLY A 114 5.62 -4.26 0.69
N VAL A 115 6.07 -4.83 -0.44
CA VAL A 115 5.82 -6.26 -0.75
C VAL A 115 6.45 -7.16 0.31
N PHE A 116 7.71 -6.90 0.68
CA PHE A 116 8.41 -7.71 1.67
C PHE A 116 7.82 -7.56 3.08
N LEU A 117 7.45 -6.35 3.49
CA LEU A 117 6.75 -6.11 4.77
C LEU A 117 5.40 -6.84 4.81
N SER A 118 4.64 -6.82 3.70
CA SER A 118 3.38 -7.56 3.58
C SER A 118 3.61 -9.06 3.74
N ALA A 119 4.65 -9.61 3.10
CA ALA A 119 5.02 -11.01 3.27
C ALA A 119 5.39 -11.35 4.72
N LEU A 120 6.17 -10.53 5.41
CA LEU A 120 6.49 -10.71 6.84
C LEU A 120 5.24 -10.68 7.73
N ILE A 121 4.32 -9.75 7.48
CA ILE A 121 3.09 -9.63 8.27
C ILE A 121 2.20 -10.86 8.06
N ASN A 122 1.92 -11.21 6.81
CA ASN A 122 0.97 -12.26 6.46
C ASN A 122 1.46 -13.65 6.89
N ASN A 123 2.78 -13.88 6.89
CA ASN A 123 3.38 -15.15 7.30
C ASN A 123 3.75 -15.22 8.79
N GLY A 124 3.68 -14.10 9.51
CA GLY A 124 3.97 -14.09 10.94
C GLY A 124 2.86 -14.73 11.78
N SER A 125 3.24 -15.24 12.96
CA SER A 125 2.33 -15.99 13.83
C SER A 125 1.35 -15.10 14.61
N ALA A 126 1.67 -13.81 14.76
CA ALA A 126 0.80 -12.88 15.47
C ALA A 126 -0.42 -12.47 14.64
N LYS A 127 -1.43 -11.95 15.32
CA LYS A 127 -2.64 -11.39 14.69
C LYS A 127 -2.54 -9.88 14.46
N HIS A 128 -1.77 -9.18 15.30
CA HIS A 128 -1.70 -7.72 15.34
C HIS A 128 -0.26 -7.23 15.10
N TYR A 129 -0.12 -6.24 14.24
CA TYR A 129 1.14 -5.58 13.89
C TYR A 129 0.97 -4.07 13.97
N ASN A 130 1.99 -3.38 14.49
CA ASN A 130 2.05 -1.93 14.49
C ASN A 130 3.31 -1.53 13.73
N LEU A 131 3.17 -0.71 12.70
CA LEU A 131 4.26 -0.18 11.91
C LEU A 131 4.34 1.33 12.06
N ASP A 132 5.51 1.85 12.38
CA ASP A 132 5.83 3.27 12.27
C ASP A 132 6.80 3.47 11.12
N LEU A 133 6.32 4.15 10.08
CA LEU A 133 7.04 4.50 8.85
C LEU A 133 7.25 6.01 8.73
N SER A 134 6.95 6.78 9.79
CA SER A 134 7.08 8.24 9.77
C SER A 134 8.51 8.70 9.48
N HIS A 135 9.52 7.92 9.89
CA HIS A 135 10.93 8.22 9.60
C HIS A 135 11.28 8.12 8.11
N LEU A 136 10.46 7.44 7.30
CA LEU A 136 10.65 7.34 5.84
C LEU A 136 9.94 8.45 5.08
N SER A 137 9.32 9.42 5.76
CA SER A 137 8.61 10.52 5.12
C SER A 137 9.50 11.50 4.36
N HIS A 138 10.82 11.35 4.38
CA HIS A 138 11.74 12.21 3.64
C HIS A 138 12.07 11.66 2.24
N LEU A 139 11.68 10.41 1.96
CA LEU A 139 11.90 9.77 0.68
C LEU A 139 11.05 10.45 -0.40
N SER A 140 11.61 10.57 -1.61
CA SER A 140 10.88 11.11 -2.77
C SER A 140 9.74 10.19 -3.22
N GLU A 141 9.86 8.89 -2.94
CA GLU A 141 8.82 7.89 -3.21
C GLU A 141 8.54 7.13 -1.91
N GLY A 142 7.26 7.05 -1.52
CA GLY A 142 6.84 6.36 -0.31
C GLY A 142 6.81 4.84 -0.50
N ILE A 143 6.64 4.09 0.58
CA ILE A 143 6.52 2.62 0.51
C ILE A 143 5.25 2.23 -0.25
N CYS A 144 5.37 1.38 -1.27
CA CYS A 144 4.24 0.92 -2.09
C CYS A 144 3.77 -0.47 -1.65
N PHE A 145 2.51 -0.82 -1.89
CA PHE A 145 1.92 -2.15 -1.70
C PHE A 145 1.99 -2.70 -0.28
N LEU A 146 2.06 -1.83 0.73
CA LEU A 146 1.95 -2.28 2.11
C LEU A 146 0.54 -2.83 2.38
N GLY A 147 0.48 -4.03 2.94
CA GLY A 147 -0.77 -4.74 3.19
C GLY A 147 -1.31 -5.48 1.96
N TYR A 148 -0.47 -5.72 0.94
CA TYR A 148 -0.83 -6.58 -0.18
C TYR A 148 -1.29 -7.96 0.31
N GLU A 149 -2.45 -8.43 -0.17
CA GLU A 149 -3.10 -9.67 0.28
C GLU A 149 -3.30 -9.81 1.80
N ASN A 150 -3.41 -8.69 2.52
CA ASN A 150 -3.42 -8.72 3.98
C ASN A 150 -4.54 -9.63 4.56
N ASN A 151 -4.17 -10.35 5.62
CA ASN A 151 -5.09 -11.17 6.43
C ASN A 151 -4.95 -10.91 7.94
N LYS A 152 -4.16 -9.90 8.34
CA LYS A 152 -3.86 -9.54 9.73
C LYS A 152 -4.53 -8.23 10.13
N ILE A 153 -4.34 -7.84 11.39
CA ILE A 153 -4.67 -6.50 11.86
C ILE A 153 -3.38 -5.69 11.90
N VAL A 154 -3.31 -4.62 11.11
CA VAL A 154 -2.12 -3.79 10.95
C VAL A 154 -2.48 -2.33 11.22
N ASN A 155 -1.82 -1.71 12.18
CA ASN A 155 -1.87 -0.26 12.37
C ASN A 155 -0.59 0.35 11.81
N VAL A 156 -0.70 1.38 10.99
CA VAL A 156 0.44 2.02 10.32
C VAL A 156 0.42 3.50 10.66
N THR A 157 1.53 4.04 11.15
CA THR A 157 1.77 5.48 11.29
C THR A 157 2.71 5.94 10.18
N GLY A 158 2.38 7.03 9.51
CA GLY A 158 3.11 7.54 8.35
C GLY A 158 2.30 7.38 7.07
N ASN A 159 2.96 7.56 5.92
CA ASN A 159 2.29 7.49 4.61
C ASN A 159 2.65 6.20 3.89
N VAL A 160 1.71 5.71 3.08
CA VAL A 160 1.93 4.61 2.14
C VAL A 160 1.61 5.16 0.75
N ASP A 161 2.41 4.80 -0.24
CA ASP A 161 2.22 5.29 -1.60
C ASP A 161 1.21 4.41 -2.34
N VAL A 162 1.56 3.94 -3.53
CA VAL A 162 0.72 3.11 -4.39
C VAL A 162 0.23 1.85 -3.66
N GLY A 163 -1.04 1.48 -3.83
CA GLY A 163 -1.52 0.12 -3.58
C GLY A 163 -1.63 -0.30 -2.10
N LEU A 164 -1.86 0.64 -1.17
CA LEU A 164 -2.15 0.29 0.23
C LEU A 164 -3.31 -0.71 0.31
N GLY A 165 -3.08 -1.90 0.88
CA GLY A 165 -4.14 -2.90 1.05
C GLY A 165 -4.69 -3.46 -0.27
N GLN A 166 -3.93 -3.38 -1.36
CA GLN A 166 -4.31 -4.01 -2.62
C GLN A 166 -4.48 -5.53 -2.45
N GLU A 167 -5.48 -6.10 -3.11
CA GLU A 167 -5.87 -7.52 -3.01
C GLU A 167 -6.16 -8.01 -1.58
N MET A 168 -6.44 -7.11 -0.63
CA MET A 168 -6.77 -7.50 0.74
C MET A 168 -7.98 -8.45 0.74
N ARG A 169 -7.82 -9.61 1.39
CA ARG A 169 -8.82 -10.69 1.42
C ARG A 169 -9.55 -10.76 2.78
N ALA A 170 -8.89 -10.34 3.85
CA ALA A 170 -9.43 -10.37 5.21
C ALA A 170 -8.67 -9.40 6.14
N GLY A 171 -8.96 -9.44 7.44
CA GLY A 171 -8.22 -8.65 8.43
C GLY A 171 -8.60 -7.18 8.41
N ARG A 172 -7.71 -6.33 8.95
CA ARG A 172 -7.93 -4.89 9.08
C ARG A 172 -6.62 -4.13 8.90
N ILE A 173 -6.63 -3.05 8.12
CA ILE A 173 -5.54 -2.07 8.08
C ILE A 173 -6.09 -0.74 8.58
N VAL A 174 -5.34 -0.06 9.45
CA VAL A 174 -5.62 1.32 9.88
C VAL A 174 -4.38 2.14 9.58
N LEU A 175 -4.48 3.07 8.63
CA LEU A 175 -3.42 4.01 8.29
C LEU A 175 -3.67 5.37 8.95
N ASP A 176 -2.74 5.78 9.81
CA ASP A 176 -2.63 7.12 10.36
C ASP A 176 -1.70 7.99 9.50
N GLY A 177 -2.22 8.37 8.34
CA GLY A 177 -1.55 9.17 7.32
C GLY A 177 -2.25 9.06 5.97
N ASN A 178 -1.57 9.47 4.91
CA ASN A 178 -2.09 9.51 3.54
C ASN A 178 -1.72 8.25 2.76
N ALA A 179 -2.62 7.85 1.84
CA ALA A 179 -2.36 6.79 0.88
C ALA A 179 -2.19 7.34 -0.55
N GLY A 180 -1.44 6.64 -1.39
CA GLY A 180 -1.30 6.97 -2.81
C GLY A 180 -2.48 6.51 -3.65
N VAL A 181 -2.20 6.25 -4.93
CA VAL A 181 -3.20 5.73 -5.88
C VAL A 181 -3.50 4.25 -5.58
N PHE A 182 -4.68 3.78 -5.99
CA PHE A 182 -5.06 2.36 -5.90
C PHE A 182 -5.13 1.79 -4.47
N ALA A 183 -5.35 2.63 -3.46
CA ALA A 183 -5.58 2.11 -2.11
C ALA A 183 -6.85 1.23 -2.10
N GLY A 184 -6.73 0.00 -1.60
CA GLY A 184 -7.79 -1.00 -1.56
C GLY A 184 -8.22 -1.53 -2.93
N SER A 185 -7.40 -1.40 -3.97
CA SER A 185 -7.72 -1.99 -5.28
C SER A 185 -7.80 -3.52 -5.18
N ASP A 186 -8.74 -4.10 -5.94
CA ASP A 186 -9.01 -5.54 -5.99
C ASP A 186 -9.27 -6.19 -4.63
N MET A 187 -9.63 -5.38 -3.63
CA MET A 187 -10.01 -5.86 -2.31
C MET A 187 -11.26 -6.73 -2.42
N SER A 188 -11.19 -7.91 -1.82
CA SER A 188 -12.28 -8.91 -1.81
C SER A 188 -12.85 -9.13 -0.41
N GLY A 189 -12.16 -8.66 0.64
CA GLY A 189 -12.64 -8.76 2.02
C GLY A 189 -11.78 -8.02 3.03
N GLY A 190 -12.27 -7.94 4.28
CA GLY A 190 -11.60 -7.23 5.38
C GLY A 190 -12.01 -5.76 5.50
N THR A 191 -11.23 -4.97 6.24
CA THR A 191 -11.50 -3.54 6.48
C THR A 191 -10.26 -2.67 6.34
N LEU A 192 -10.30 -1.69 5.44
CA LEU A 192 -9.26 -0.69 5.26
C LEU A 192 -9.75 0.65 5.81
N VAL A 193 -9.05 1.22 6.80
CA VAL A 193 -9.34 2.53 7.38
C VAL A 193 -8.18 3.47 7.09
N ILE A 194 -8.44 4.60 6.45
CA ILE A 194 -7.42 5.60 6.11
C ILE A 194 -7.82 6.92 6.76
N LYS A 195 -6.95 7.45 7.64
CA LYS A 195 -7.24 8.68 8.37
C LYS A 195 -6.95 9.94 7.56
N GLY A 196 -5.94 9.91 6.69
CA GLY A 196 -5.57 11.02 5.82
C GLY A 196 -6.27 10.97 4.46
N ASP A 197 -5.66 11.64 3.49
CA ASP A 197 -6.15 11.73 2.12
C ASP A 197 -5.68 10.55 1.24
N VAL A 198 -6.38 10.31 0.13
CA VAL A 198 -6.05 9.29 -0.86
C VAL A 198 -6.05 9.88 -2.26
N LEU A 199 -5.10 9.45 -3.10
CA LEU A 199 -5.06 9.82 -4.51
C LEU A 199 -6.12 9.07 -5.35
N ASP A 200 -5.92 9.05 -6.67
CA ASP A 200 -6.84 8.48 -7.65
C ASP A 200 -7.13 6.98 -7.38
N ASN A 201 -8.32 6.52 -7.80
CA ASN A 201 -8.69 5.09 -7.87
C ASN A 201 -8.79 4.36 -6.52
N LEU A 202 -9.30 5.01 -5.48
CA LEU A 202 -9.64 4.34 -4.21
C LEU A 202 -10.65 3.21 -4.46
N GLY A 203 -10.29 1.96 -4.13
CA GLY A 203 -11.17 0.80 -4.30
C GLY A 203 -11.46 0.41 -5.76
N ASP A 204 -10.53 0.67 -6.69
CA ASP A 204 -10.64 0.19 -8.08
C ASP A 204 -10.77 -1.34 -8.12
N GLY A 205 -11.71 -1.88 -8.89
CA GLY A 205 -11.92 -3.33 -8.99
C GLY A 205 -12.41 -4.03 -7.70
N MET A 206 -12.73 -3.28 -6.64
CA MET A 206 -13.16 -3.86 -5.36
C MET A 206 -14.39 -4.77 -5.53
N SER A 207 -14.28 -6.00 -5.04
CA SER A 207 -15.34 -7.02 -5.11
C SER A 207 -15.96 -7.33 -3.76
N GLY A 208 -15.34 -6.90 -2.66
CA GLY A 208 -15.84 -7.12 -1.30
C GLY A 208 -15.00 -6.42 -0.24
N GLY A 209 -15.46 -6.48 1.01
CA GLY A 209 -14.82 -5.80 2.14
C GLY A 209 -15.37 -4.39 2.38
N LYS A 210 -14.65 -3.62 3.20
CA LYS A 210 -15.06 -2.27 3.63
C LYS A 210 -13.90 -1.30 3.66
N ILE A 211 -14.04 -0.17 2.97
CA ILE A 211 -13.12 0.96 3.03
C ILE A 211 -13.78 2.09 3.83
N ILE A 212 -13.05 2.69 4.78
CA ILE A 212 -13.46 3.87 5.52
C ILE A 212 -12.37 4.93 5.36
N LEU A 213 -12.70 6.01 4.67
CA LEU A 213 -11.82 7.14 4.45
C LEU A 213 -12.26 8.33 5.29
N HIS A 214 -11.36 8.87 6.11
CA HIS A 214 -11.60 10.09 6.88
C HIS A 214 -11.17 11.37 6.18
N GLY A 215 -10.11 11.33 5.37
CA GLY A 215 -9.71 12.46 4.52
C GLY A 215 -10.46 12.53 3.20
N SER A 216 -9.88 13.25 2.25
CA SER A 216 -10.44 13.46 0.91
C SER A 216 -9.99 12.37 -0.05
N ALA A 217 -10.88 12.00 -0.98
CA ALA A 217 -10.55 11.10 -2.08
C ALA A 217 -10.40 11.88 -3.38
N TYR A 218 -9.33 11.59 -4.12
CA TYR A 218 -9.15 12.08 -5.48
C TYR A 218 -9.97 11.25 -6.48
N PRO A 219 -9.98 11.59 -7.78
CA PRO A 219 -10.94 11.03 -8.72
C PRO A 219 -10.96 9.49 -8.82
N ASP A 220 -12.11 8.99 -9.27
CA ASP A 220 -12.34 7.59 -9.64
C ASP A 220 -12.49 6.62 -8.47
N VAL A 221 -13.13 7.08 -7.38
CA VAL A 221 -13.50 6.24 -6.25
C VAL A 221 -14.45 5.11 -6.68
N GLY A 222 -14.10 3.86 -6.36
CA GLY A 222 -14.91 2.68 -6.64
C GLY A 222 -15.04 2.36 -8.13
N LYS A 223 -14.10 2.81 -8.97
CA LYS A 223 -14.08 2.46 -10.40
C LYS A 223 -14.07 0.93 -10.55
N ASP A 224 -14.84 0.43 -11.51
CA ASP A 224 -14.98 -0.99 -11.82
C ASP A 224 -15.38 -1.90 -10.60
N MET A 225 -15.88 -1.31 -9.50
CA MET A 225 -16.24 -2.10 -8.31
C MET A 225 -17.48 -2.99 -8.56
N SER A 226 -17.41 -4.22 -8.06
CA SER A 226 -18.47 -5.24 -8.18
C SER A 226 -19.09 -5.63 -6.84
N GLY A 227 -18.53 -5.18 -5.71
CA GLY A 227 -19.06 -5.46 -4.37
C GLY A 227 -18.36 -4.68 -3.26
N GLY A 228 -18.77 -4.93 -2.01
CA GLY A 228 -18.22 -4.26 -0.83
C GLY A 228 -18.82 -2.88 -0.54
N GLU A 229 -18.23 -2.19 0.44
CA GLU A 229 -18.66 -0.86 0.89
C GLU A 229 -17.51 0.14 0.96
N ILE A 230 -17.70 1.35 0.41
CA ILE A 230 -16.78 2.48 0.57
C ILE A 230 -17.49 3.58 1.35
N HIS A 231 -16.92 4.03 2.46
CA HIS A 231 -17.45 5.07 3.34
C HIS A 231 -16.51 6.28 3.31
N LEU A 232 -16.99 7.39 2.75
CA LEU A 232 -16.27 8.64 2.57
C LEU A 232 -16.76 9.65 3.61
N ASN A 233 -15.90 9.99 4.58
CA ASN A 233 -16.22 11.02 5.58
C ASN A 233 -15.64 12.39 5.21
N GLY A 234 -14.55 12.45 4.44
CA GLY A 234 -14.09 13.65 3.76
C GLY A 234 -14.56 13.73 2.31
N ASP A 235 -14.18 14.78 1.61
CA ASP A 235 -14.77 15.12 0.31
C ASP A 235 -14.24 14.24 -0.83
N PRO A 236 -15.11 13.59 -1.63
CA PRO A 236 -14.69 12.91 -2.85
C PRO A 236 -14.64 13.89 -4.03
N ALA A 237 -13.60 13.78 -4.85
CA ALA A 237 -13.48 14.56 -6.09
C ALA A 237 -14.41 14.04 -7.21
N ARG A 238 -14.43 12.72 -7.42
CA ARG A 238 -15.29 12.06 -8.43
C ARG A 238 -15.48 10.58 -8.08
N ILE A 239 -16.71 10.11 -8.24
CA ILE A 239 -17.03 8.67 -8.21
C ILE A 239 -16.70 8.05 -9.57
N GLY A 240 -16.04 6.88 -9.55
CA GLY A 240 -15.62 6.15 -10.73
C GLY A 240 -16.77 5.62 -11.58
N CYS A 241 -16.43 5.14 -12.77
CA CYS A 241 -17.36 4.48 -13.69
C CYS A 241 -17.47 2.97 -13.42
N ASN A 242 -18.43 2.31 -14.06
CA ASN A 242 -18.60 0.84 -14.04
C ASN A 242 -18.80 0.23 -12.65
N ILE A 243 -19.58 0.90 -11.79
CA ILE A 243 -20.01 0.33 -10.52
C ILE A 243 -21.07 -0.74 -10.81
N HIS A 244 -20.62 -2.00 -10.86
CA HIS A 244 -21.43 -3.17 -11.15
C HIS A 244 -22.15 -3.72 -9.91
N GLY A 245 -21.64 -3.42 -8.72
CA GLY A 245 -22.21 -3.82 -7.43
C GLY A 245 -21.53 -3.10 -6.25
N GLY A 246 -21.95 -3.41 -5.03
CA GLY A 246 -21.47 -2.74 -3.82
C GLY A 246 -22.11 -1.36 -3.58
N LYS A 247 -21.63 -0.66 -2.55
CA LYS A 247 -22.23 0.60 -2.05
C LYS A 247 -21.16 1.65 -1.71
N ILE A 248 -21.34 2.87 -2.19
CA ILE A 248 -20.50 4.02 -1.83
C ILE A 248 -21.34 5.03 -1.05
N TYR A 249 -20.89 5.34 0.15
CA TYR A 249 -21.51 6.29 1.06
C TYR A 249 -20.64 7.54 1.17
N TYR A 250 -21.26 8.72 1.13
CA TYR A 250 -20.64 9.99 1.51
C TYR A 250 -21.40 10.59 2.68
N GLN A 251 -20.70 10.82 3.79
CA GLN A 251 -21.26 11.30 5.06
C GLN A 251 -22.50 10.49 5.49
N GLY A 252 -22.41 9.16 5.35
CA GLY A 252 -23.49 8.22 5.71
C GLY A 252 -24.64 8.13 4.71
N LYS A 253 -24.67 8.94 3.64
CA LYS A 253 -25.68 8.86 2.57
C LYS A 253 -25.16 8.04 1.41
N LEU A 254 -25.96 7.10 0.91
CA LEU A 254 -25.65 6.32 -0.28
C LEU A 254 -25.61 7.27 -1.50
N ILE A 255 -24.49 7.31 -2.23
CA ILE A 255 -24.30 8.16 -3.42
C ILE A 255 -24.03 7.36 -4.70
N ALA A 256 -23.63 6.09 -4.58
CA ALA A 256 -23.51 5.17 -5.71
C ALA A 256 -23.66 3.72 -5.24
N GLY A 257 -24.09 2.84 -6.15
CA GLY A 257 -24.48 1.47 -5.84
C GLY A 257 -25.99 1.28 -5.77
N LYS A 258 -26.45 0.03 -5.75
CA LYS A 258 -27.88 -0.33 -5.62
C LYS A 258 -28.15 -0.85 -4.21
N GLU A 259 -29.35 -0.58 -3.69
CA GLU A 259 -29.81 -1.07 -2.38
C GLU A 259 -29.91 -2.61 -2.32
#